data_AF-A0A942BJX7-F1
#
_entry.id   AF-A0A942BJX7-F1
#
_cell.length_a   1.000
_cell.length_b   1.000
_cell.length_c   1.000
_cell.angle_alpha   90.00
_cell.angle_beta   90.00
_cell.angle_gamma   90.00
#
_symmetry.space_group_name_H-M   'P 1'
#
loop_
_entity.id
_entity.type
_entity.pdbx_description
1 polymer ?
#
loop_
_entity_poly.entity_id
_entity_poly.type
_entity_poly.pdbx_seq_one_letter_code
_entity_poly.pdbx_strand_id
1 'polypeptide(L)'
;MDYREEIARLEQKLAESDDPDIQAALRLKIASIRVESESPAEQGEAKPAGKAEKPALPPLSEDEKKSLEQELYRLQVRYDESTDEDMRDALDVSIQRIHRRIAGFGLAPDASESEVLPIEATPEAIREAEDKIRRANLERLRGNNTARKLYLDEAIKIAPDAPIVLTAMAELQLELGKVKEAAASVEEAKRRAPNDPNVERLQAAIAVRIDAGKMSIEDQMAMMSSDSFLIDSSDRIANAKIAGVLSFFLPGLGHLVLGRKVTGFTLLAMWLCCFVWIVLRRADFQNMMKAIFGKGSSFNASIFIPMFGAFACVFIAVAGCGALAKRGDLSRMKVDAPTPPVNLPYE
;
A
#
# COMPACT_ATOMS: atom_id res chain seq x y z
N MET A 1 -5.53 22.26 -9.45
CA MET A 1 -4.31 22.81 -10.07
C MET A 1 -4.74 23.81 -11.11
N ASP A 2 -3.99 24.88 -11.32
CA ASP A 2 -4.27 25.81 -12.42
C ASP A 2 -3.73 25.19 -13.72
N TYR A 3 -4.64 24.78 -14.62
CA TYR A 3 -4.28 24.17 -15.91
C TYR A 3 -3.34 25.07 -16.74
N ARG A 4 -3.37 26.39 -16.53
CA ARG A 4 -2.48 27.34 -17.22
C ARG A 4 -1.03 27.20 -16.76
N GLU A 5 -0.81 27.06 -15.46
CA GLU A 5 0.54 26.86 -14.89
C GLU A 5 1.12 25.51 -15.34
N GLU A 6 0.29 24.46 -15.40
CA GLU A 6 0.71 23.14 -15.85
C GLU A 6 1.08 23.13 -17.34
N ILE A 7 0.28 23.78 -18.21
CA ILE A 7 0.60 23.93 -19.63
C ILE A 7 1.91 24.70 -19.83
N ALA A 8 2.11 25.81 -19.11
CA ALA A 8 3.33 26.60 -19.23
C ALA A 8 4.59 25.80 -18.83
N ARG A 9 4.50 25.00 -17.75
CA ARG A 9 5.57 24.09 -17.33
C ARG A 9 5.89 23.04 -18.40
N LEU A 10 4.87 22.43 -19.01
CA LEU A 10 5.06 21.44 -20.08
C LEU A 10 5.62 22.07 -21.37
N GLU A 11 5.23 23.30 -21.71
CA GLU A 11 5.77 24.04 -22.85
C GLU A 11 7.25 24.39 -22.66
N GLN A 12 7.66 24.76 -21.44
CA GLN A 12 9.08 24.95 -21.12
C GLN A 12 9.86 23.65 -21.31
N LYS A 13 9.37 22.52 -20.79
CA LYS A 13 10.02 21.21 -20.96
C LYS A 13 10.07 20.75 -22.41
N LEU A 14 9.05 21.10 -23.20
CA LEU A 14 9.03 20.84 -24.63
C LEU A 14 10.14 21.60 -25.37
N ALA A 15 10.47 22.82 -24.93
CA ALA A 15 11.56 23.61 -25.49
C ALA A 15 12.96 23.12 -25.06
N GLU A 16 13.07 22.50 -23.89
CA GLU A 16 14.33 21.96 -23.34
C GLU A 16 14.66 20.54 -23.83
N SER A 17 13.68 19.81 -24.35
CA SER A 17 13.87 18.42 -24.79
C SER A 17 14.35 18.33 -26.24
N ASP A 18 15.47 17.64 -26.48
CA ASP A 18 16.02 17.39 -27.82
C ASP A 18 15.48 16.10 -28.48
N ASP A 19 14.79 15.23 -27.72
CA ASP A 19 14.32 13.93 -28.24
C ASP A 19 12.97 14.08 -28.95
N PRO A 20 12.85 13.67 -30.23
CA PRO A 20 11.62 13.82 -31.00
C PRO A 20 10.43 13.04 -30.41
N ASP A 21 10.67 11.91 -29.74
CA ASP A 21 9.61 11.08 -29.15
C ASP A 21 9.05 11.76 -27.89
N ILE A 22 9.93 12.35 -27.07
CA ILE A 22 9.55 13.11 -25.88
C ILE A 22 8.80 14.37 -26.28
N GLN A 23 9.26 15.08 -27.32
CA GLN A 23 8.56 16.24 -27.86
C GLN A 23 7.14 15.88 -28.36
N ALA A 24 7.00 14.75 -29.07
CA ALA A 24 5.70 14.28 -29.54
C ALA A 24 4.77 13.97 -28.35
N ALA A 25 5.27 13.26 -27.35
CA ALA A 25 4.53 12.90 -26.14
C ALA A 25 4.08 14.14 -25.34
N LEU A 26 4.97 15.11 -25.13
CA LEU A 26 4.66 16.37 -24.43
C LEU A 26 3.59 17.18 -25.17
N ARG A 27 3.67 17.29 -26.51
CA ARG A 27 2.64 17.94 -27.32
C ARG A 27 1.28 17.28 -27.18
N LEU A 28 1.25 15.94 -27.11
CA LEU A 28 0.01 15.20 -26.90
C LEU A 28 -0.58 15.45 -25.50
N LYS A 29 0.25 15.49 -24.45
CA LYS A 29 -0.19 15.78 -23.08
C LYS A 29 -0.73 17.22 -22.98
N ILE A 30 -0.04 18.19 -23.56
CA ILE A 30 -0.51 19.59 -23.65
C ILE A 30 -1.87 19.66 -24.37
N ALA A 31 -2.03 18.95 -25.49
CA ALA A 31 -3.29 18.94 -26.23
C ALA A 31 -4.44 18.34 -25.41
N SER A 32 -4.21 17.25 -24.65
CA SER A 32 -5.26 16.68 -23.79
C SER A 32 -5.66 17.64 -22.66
N ILE A 33 -4.69 18.31 -22.03
CA ILE A 33 -4.98 19.26 -20.94
C ILE A 33 -5.74 20.48 -21.47
N ARG A 34 -5.39 20.98 -22.67
CA ARG A 34 -6.12 22.08 -23.30
C ARG A 34 -7.59 21.72 -23.55
N VAL A 35 -7.87 20.54 -24.10
CA VAL A 35 -9.23 20.04 -24.32
C VAL A 35 -10.01 19.94 -23.00
N GLU A 36 -9.35 19.47 -21.93
CA GLU A 36 -9.96 19.38 -20.60
C GLU A 36 -10.24 20.76 -19.99
N SER A 37 -9.34 21.73 -20.21
CA SER A 37 -9.48 23.11 -19.72
C SER A 37 -10.53 23.94 -20.48
N GLU A 38 -10.75 23.62 -21.76
CA GLU A 38 -11.76 24.27 -22.61
C GLU A 38 -13.15 23.63 -22.45
N SER A 39 -13.24 22.44 -21.84
CA SER A 39 -14.52 21.81 -21.51
C SER A 39 -15.20 22.63 -20.42
N PRO A 40 -16.29 23.37 -20.71
CA PRO A 40 -16.91 24.27 -19.75
C PRO A 40 -17.37 23.48 -18.52
N ALA A 41 -17.03 23.98 -17.33
CA ALA A 41 -17.51 23.46 -16.04
C ALA A 41 -19.02 23.67 -15.82
N GLU A 42 -19.79 23.92 -16.88
CA GLU A 42 -21.24 24.04 -16.87
C GLU A 42 -21.87 22.88 -17.66
N GLN A 43 -22.26 21.84 -16.94
CA GLN A 43 -23.57 21.20 -17.09
C GLN A 43 -23.77 20.18 -15.97
N GLY A 44 -24.58 20.57 -14.98
CA GLY A 44 -25.28 19.61 -14.14
C GLY A 44 -26.16 18.70 -15.00
N GLU A 45 -26.32 17.46 -14.55
CA GLU A 45 -27.39 16.53 -14.95
C GLU A 45 -27.85 16.59 -16.42
N ALA A 46 -26.91 16.44 -17.36
CA ALA A 46 -27.26 16.12 -18.73
C ALA A 46 -27.57 14.62 -18.83
N LYS A 47 -28.86 14.31 -18.84
CA LYS A 47 -29.48 13.07 -19.34
C LYS A 47 -28.66 12.51 -20.51
N PRO A 48 -28.33 11.19 -20.55
CA PRO A 48 -27.43 10.65 -21.58
C PRO A 48 -28.04 10.86 -22.96
N ALA A 49 -27.55 11.88 -23.66
CA ALA A 49 -27.78 12.06 -25.09
C ALA A 49 -27.21 10.83 -25.80
N GLY A 50 -28.00 10.29 -26.72
CA GLY A 50 -27.82 8.97 -27.31
C GLY A 50 -26.40 8.68 -27.76
N LYS A 51 -26.06 7.39 -27.68
CA LYS A 51 -24.89 6.76 -28.31
C LYS A 51 -24.73 7.31 -29.73
N ALA A 52 -23.94 8.37 -29.89
CA ALA A 52 -23.37 8.72 -31.17
C ALA A 52 -22.41 7.56 -31.48
N GLU A 53 -22.85 6.71 -32.39
CA GLU A 53 -22.11 5.59 -32.94
C GLU A 53 -20.75 6.11 -33.41
N LYS A 54 -19.71 5.89 -32.60
CA LYS A 54 -18.35 6.27 -32.94
C LYS A 54 -18.04 5.60 -34.28
N PRO A 55 -17.64 6.34 -35.32
CA PRO A 55 -17.37 5.77 -36.62
C PRO A 55 -16.34 4.64 -36.45
N ALA A 56 -16.72 3.43 -36.87
CA ALA A 56 -15.85 2.28 -36.86
C ALA A 56 -14.64 2.61 -37.75
N LEU A 57 -13.47 2.71 -37.12
CA LEU A 57 -12.23 2.90 -37.86
C LEU A 57 -11.98 1.65 -38.73
N PRO A 58 -11.52 1.81 -39.97
CA PRO A 58 -11.26 0.68 -40.87
C PRO A 58 -10.17 -0.23 -40.27
N PRO A 59 -10.25 -1.57 -40.47
CA PRO A 59 -9.30 -2.54 -39.91
C PRO A 59 -7.85 -2.20 -40.27
N LEU A 60 -6.96 -2.16 -39.28
CA LEU A 60 -5.52 -1.96 -39.45
C LEU A 60 -4.95 -3.13 -40.23
N SER A 61 -4.09 -2.84 -41.19
CA SER A 61 -3.29 -3.85 -41.86
C SER A 61 -2.30 -4.50 -40.88
N GLU A 62 -1.91 -5.76 -41.15
CA GLU A 62 -0.88 -6.47 -40.36
C GLU A 62 0.44 -5.70 -40.29
N ASP A 63 0.77 -4.95 -41.34
CA ASP A 63 1.98 -4.12 -41.39
C ASP A 63 1.86 -2.90 -40.46
N GLU A 64 0.68 -2.28 -40.35
CA GLU A 64 0.43 -1.20 -39.40
C GLU A 64 0.39 -1.69 -37.95
N LYS A 65 -0.09 -2.91 -37.71
CA LYS A 65 -0.05 -3.50 -36.38
C LYS A 65 1.39 -3.73 -35.92
N LYS A 66 2.23 -4.30 -36.78
CA LYS A 66 3.66 -4.50 -36.49
C LYS A 66 4.39 -3.18 -36.28
N SER A 67 4.06 -2.13 -37.05
CA SER A 67 4.69 -0.82 -36.87
C SER A 67 4.28 -0.18 -35.53
N LEU A 68 3.03 -0.32 -35.11
CA LEU A 68 2.56 0.14 -33.81
C LEU A 68 3.18 -0.65 -32.64
N GLU A 69 3.38 -1.96 -32.79
CA GLU A 69 4.08 -2.78 -31.78
C GLU A 69 5.56 -2.39 -31.65
N GLN A 70 6.23 -2.08 -32.77
CA GLN A 70 7.61 -1.57 -32.76
C GLN A 70 7.69 -0.18 -32.12
N GLU A 71 6.73 0.70 -32.42
CA GLU A 71 6.64 2.04 -31.83
C GLU A 71 6.40 1.96 -30.32
N LEU A 72 5.53 1.06 -29.88
CA LEU A 72 5.26 0.79 -28.47
C LEU A 72 6.51 0.32 -27.73
N TYR A 73 7.24 -0.64 -28.31
CA TYR A 73 8.51 -1.12 -27.71
C TYR A 73 9.53 0.03 -27.58
N ARG A 74 9.67 0.86 -28.62
CA ARG A 74 10.56 2.03 -28.59
C ARG A 74 10.17 3.01 -27.47
N LEU A 75 8.88 3.31 -27.31
CA LEU A 75 8.40 4.21 -26.26
C LEU A 75 8.58 3.62 -24.85
N GLN A 76 8.42 2.31 -24.67
CA GLN A 76 8.68 1.65 -23.38
C GLN A 76 10.15 1.76 -22.95
N VAL A 77 11.09 1.54 -23.88
CA VAL A 77 12.52 1.73 -23.60
C VAL A 77 12.82 3.17 -23.17
N ARG A 78 12.22 4.16 -23.85
CA ARG A 78 12.37 5.58 -23.47
C ARG A 78 11.74 5.92 -22.13
N TYR A 79 10.60 5.30 -21.81
CA TYR A 79 9.95 5.48 -20.53
C TYR A 79 10.85 5.01 -19.37
N ASP A 80 11.50 3.85 -19.55
CA ASP A 80 12.43 3.28 -18.55
C ASP A 80 13.72 4.11 -18.42
N GLU A 81 14.23 4.68 -19.52
CA GLU A 81 15.43 5.54 -19.54
C GLU A 81 15.18 6.94 -18.95
N SER A 82 13.95 7.47 -19.04
CA SER A 82 13.65 8.82 -18.57
C SER A 82 13.67 8.90 -17.05
N THR A 83 14.37 9.89 -16.49
CA THR A 83 14.41 10.15 -15.03
C THR A 83 13.43 11.25 -14.60
N ASP A 84 12.92 12.04 -15.53
CA ASP A 84 12.00 13.14 -15.28
C ASP A 84 10.54 12.63 -15.22
N GLU A 85 9.86 12.91 -14.10
CA GLU A 85 8.48 12.49 -13.85
C GLU A 85 7.50 13.02 -14.90
N ASP A 86 7.65 14.27 -15.37
CA ASP A 86 6.73 14.84 -16.35
C ASP A 86 6.90 14.19 -17.74
N MET A 87 8.12 13.78 -18.07
CA MET A 87 8.41 13.05 -19.32
C MET A 87 7.83 11.64 -19.26
N ARG A 88 7.94 10.96 -18.11
CA ARG A 88 7.31 9.65 -17.90
C ARG A 88 5.81 9.71 -18.07
N ASP A 89 5.14 10.68 -17.45
CA ASP A 89 3.70 10.85 -17.60
C ASP A 89 3.28 11.11 -19.06
N ALA A 90 4.05 11.93 -19.79
CA ALA A 90 3.78 12.20 -21.20
C ALA A 90 3.93 10.94 -22.07
N LEU A 91 4.97 10.13 -21.81
CA LEU A 91 5.19 8.86 -22.48
C LEU A 91 4.09 7.85 -22.15
N ASP A 92 3.62 7.79 -20.90
CA ASP A 92 2.51 6.91 -20.50
C ASP A 92 1.23 7.21 -21.27
N VAL A 93 0.86 8.49 -21.45
CA VAL A 93 -0.30 8.89 -22.27
C VAL A 93 -0.17 8.39 -23.72
N SER A 94 1.05 8.42 -24.27
CA SER A 94 1.34 7.95 -25.63
C SER A 94 1.25 6.42 -25.73
N ILE A 95 1.82 5.70 -24.76
CA ILE A 95 1.74 4.24 -24.66
C ILE A 95 0.29 3.79 -24.54
N GLN A 96 -0.50 4.41 -23.67
CA GLN A 96 -1.93 4.08 -23.50
C GLN A 96 -2.74 4.34 -24.77
N ARG A 97 -2.36 5.34 -25.58
CA ARG A 97 -3.01 5.60 -26.87
C ARG A 97 -2.70 4.49 -27.87
N ILE A 98 -1.44 4.07 -27.98
CA ILE A 98 -1.04 2.99 -28.88
C ILE A 98 -1.68 1.67 -28.42
N HIS A 99 -1.68 1.37 -27.12
CA HIS A 99 -2.41 0.22 -26.59
C HIS A 99 -3.90 0.27 -26.95
N ARG A 100 -4.58 1.42 -26.83
CA ARG A 100 -5.97 1.55 -27.28
C ARG A 100 -6.13 1.37 -28.79
N ARG A 101 -5.14 1.78 -29.58
CA ARG A 101 -5.11 1.58 -31.04
C ARG A 101 -4.74 0.16 -31.44
N ILE A 102 -4.08 -0.63 -30.59
CA ILE A 102 -3.86 -2.06 -30.82
C ILE A 102 -5.08 -2.87 -30.32
N ALA A 103 -5.60 -2.53 -29.13
CA ALA A 103 -6.73 -3.21 -28.50
C ALA A 103 -8.07 -2.93 -29.21
N GLY A 104 -8.26 -1.71 -29.71
CA GLY A 104 -9.40 -1.36 -30.56
C GLY A 104 -9.45 -2.12 -31.89
N PHE A 105 -8.38 -2.85 -32.21
CA PHE A 105 -8.24 -3.69 -33.41
C PHE A 105 -8.19 -5.19 -33.08
N GLY A 106 -8.48 -5.57 -31.83
CA GLY A 106 -8.70 -6.95 -31.40
C GLY A 106 -10.12 -7.48 -31.63
N LEU A 107 -11.03 -6.69 -32.20
CA LEU A 107 -12.27 -7.20 -32.80
C LEU A 107 -12.03 -7.36 -34.30
N ALA A 108 -11.48 -8.52 -34.66
CA ALA A 108 -11.25 -8.96 -36.03
C ALA A 108 -12.57 -9.17 -36.80
N PRO A 109 -12.52 -9.16 -38.15
CA PRO A 109 -13.69 -9.21 -39.02
C PRO A 109 -14.28 -10.63 -39.15
N ASP A 110 -15.60 -10.67 -39.30
CA ASP A 110 -16.46 -11.77 -39.76
C ASP A 110 -16.34 -13.14 -39.07
N ALA A 111 -17.14 -13.33 -38.03
CA ALA A 111 -17.88 -14.57 -37.85
C ALA A 111 -19.27 -14.22 -37.32
N SER A 112 -20.27 -14.30 -38.21
CA SER A 112 -21.70 -14.47 -37.96
C SER A 112 -22.23 -14.16 -36.56
N GLU A 113 -23.24 -13.29 -36.52
CA GLU A 113 -24.43 -13.44 -35.67
C GLU A 113 -24.72 -14.93 -35.37
N SER A 114 -24.10 -15.40 -34.30
CA SER A 114 -24.67 -16.38 -33.42
C SER A 114 -24.72 -15.61 -32.12
N GLU A 115 -25.93 -15.24 -31.77
CA GLU A 115 -26.37 -14.96 -30.42
C GLU A 115 -25.95 -16.16 -29.56
N VAL A 116 -24.66 -16.26 -29.25
CA VAL A 116 -24.13 -17.19 -28.26
C VAL A 116 -24.53 -16.56 -26.95
N LEU A 117 -25.73 -16.93 -26.52
CA LEU A 117 -26.18 -16.87 -25.15
C LEU A 117 -24.96 -17.16 -24.24
N PRO A 118 -24.72 -16.35 -23.19
CA PRO A 118 -23.65 -16.63 -22.24
C PRO A 118 -23.80 -18.09 -21.83
N ILE A 119 -22.82 -18.92 -22.21
CA ILE A 119 -22.82 -20.33 -21.82
C ILE A 119 -22.57 -20.26 -20.32
N GLU A 120 -23.64 -20.29 -19.53
CA GLU A 120 -23.53 -20.50 -18.09
C GLU A 120 -22.64 -21.73 -17.93
N ALA A 121 -21.47 -21.51 -17.32
CA ALA A 121 -20.44 -22.54 -17.22
C ALA A 121 -21.09 -23.81 -16.71
N THR A 122 -20.98 -24.91 -17.47
CA THR A 122 -21.63 -26.16 -17.10
C THR A 122 -21.14 -26.57 -15.71
N PRO A 123 -21.99 -27.17 -14.86
CA PRO A 123 -21.57 -27.60 -13.52
C PRO A 123 -20.32 -28.49 -13.53
N GLU A 124 -20.07 -29.20 -14.64
CA GLU A 124 -18.86 -29.99 -14.86
C GLU A 124 -17.63 -29.12 -15.12
N ALA A 125 -17.73 -28.08 -15.96
CA ALA A 125 -16.64 -27.13 -16.19
C ALA A 125 -16.25 -26.39 -14.91
N ILE A 126 -17.22 -26.04 -14.06
CA ILE A 126 -16.95 -25.42 -12.75
C ILE A 126 -16.13 -26.37 -11.86
N ARG A 127 -16.49 -27.66 -11.82
CA ARG A 127 -15.73 -28.67 -11.04
C ARG A 127 -14.30 -28.85 -11.56
N GLU A 128 -14.12 -28.89 -12.87
CA GLU A 128 -12.79 -28.97 -13.47
C GLU A 128 -11.94 -27.74 -13.13
N ALA A 129 -12.53 -26.54 -13.19
CA ALA A 129 -11.86 -25.31 -12.78
C ALA A 129 -11.50 -25.31 -11.29
N GLU A 130 -12.39 -25.81 -10.42
CA GLU A 130 -12.12 -25.97 -8.98
C GLU A 130 -10.94 -26.91 -8.70
N ASP A 131 -10.82 -28.01 -9.45
CA ASP A 131 -9.69 -28.92 -9.31
C ASP A 131 -8.37 -28.26 -9.71
N LYS A 132 -8.38 -27.40 -10.74
CA LYS A 132 -7.22 -26.58 -11.11
C LYS A 132 -6.88 -25.55 -10.02
N ILE A 133 -7.88 -24.88 -9.44
CA ILE A 133 -7.70 -23.94 -8.33
C ILE A 133 -7.12 -24.65 -7.10
N ARG A 134 -7.61 -25.87 -6.79
CA ARG A 134 -7.08 -26.68 -5.68
C ARG A 134 -5.60 -26.97 -5.87
N ARG A 135 -5.17 -27.33 -7.07
CA ARG A 135 -3.74 -27.51 -7.41
C ARG A 135 -2.96 -26.21 -7.31
N ALA A 136 -3.51 -25.10 -7.81
CA ALA A 136 -2.90 -23.78 -7.69
C ALA A 136 -2.66 -23.39 -6.22
N ASN A 137 -3.60 -23.70 -5.32
CA ASN A 137 -3.46 -23.47 -3.88
C ASN A 137 -2.39 -24.34 -3.24
N LEU A 138 -2.20 -25.59 -3.69
CA LEU A 138 -1.09 -26.42 -3.24
C LEU A 138 0.26 -25.84 -3.67
N GLU A 139 0.36 -25.35 -4.91
CA GLU A 139 1.58 -24.68 -5.40
C GLU A 139 1.84 -23.35 -4.66
N ARG A 140 0.79 -22.63 -4.27
CA ARG A 140 0.89 -21.45 -3.40
C ARG A 140 1.54 -21.79 -2.06
N LEU A 141 1.09 -22.87 -1.41
CA LEU A 141 1.66 -23.32 -0.13
C LEU A 141 3.13 -23.77 -0.26
N ARG A 142 3.55 -24.19 -1.47
CA ARG A 142 4.94 -24.52 -1.80
C ARG A 142 5.79 -23.30 -2.17
N GLY A 143 5.18 -22.10 -2.26
CA GLY A 143 5.85 -20.88 -2.73
C GLY A 143 6.11 -20.84 -4.24
N ASN A 144 5.51 -21.74 -5.01
CA ASN A 144 5.74 -21.85 -6.45
C ASN A 144 4.73 -21.01 -7.24
N ASN A 145 4.99 -19.71 -7.32
CA ASN A 145 4.08 -18.75 -7.95
C ASN A 145 3.91 -18.94 -9.46
N THR A 146 4.92 -19.48 -10.15
CA THR A 146 4.85 -19.73 -11.61
C THR A 146 3.89 -20.88 -11.91
N ALA A 147 4.00 -21.99 -11.19
CA ALA A 147 3.07 -23.12 -11.34
C ALA A 147 1.65 -22.75 -10.89
N ARG A 148 1.51 -21.98 -9.80
CA ARG A 148 0.20 -21.45 -9.38
C ARG A 148 -0.47 -20.66 -10.51
N LYS A 149 0.25 -19.72 -11.12
CA LYS A 149 -0.28 -18.91 -12.22
C LYS A 149 -0.72 -19.78 -13.39
N LEU A 150 0.09 -20.77 -13.79
CA LEU A 150 -0.25 -21.69 -14.87
C LEU A 150 -1.58 -22.41 -14.61
N TYR A 151 -1.79 -22.95 -13.41
CA TYR A 151 -3.03 -23.64 -13.07
C TYR A 151 -4.25 -22.70 -13.02
N LEU A 152 -4.07 -21.44 -12.61
CA LEU A 152 -5.14 -20.45 -12.66
C LEU A 152 -5.46 -19.99 -14.09
N ASP A 153 -4.44 -19.87 -14.94
CA ASP A 153 -4.60 -19.60 -16.38
C ASP A 153 -5.30 -20.77 -17.10
N GLU A 154 -5.18 -22.00 -16.60
CA GLU A 154 -5.99 -23.13 -17.07
C GLU A 154 -7.43 -23.06 -16.53
N ALA A 155 -7.62 -22.71 -15.26
CA ALA A 155 -8.94 -22.60 -14.66
C ALA A 155 -9.81 -21.54 -15.36
N ILE A 156 -9.23 -20.39 -15.73
CA ILE A 156 -9.92 -19.31 -16.44
C ILE A 156 -10.29 -19.69 -17.87
N LYS A 157 -9.53 -20.56 -18.53
CA LYS A 157 -9.89 -21.09 -19.85
C LYS A 157 -11.08 -22.04 -19.80
N ILE A 158 -11.22 -22.78 -18.69
CA ILE A 158 -12.30 -23.75 -18.49
C ILE A 158 -13.60 -23.01 -18.10
N ALA A 159 -13.52 -22.09 -17.14
CA ALA A 159 -14.69 -21.38 -16.63
C ALA A 159 -14.35 -19.89 -16.40
N PRO A 160 -14.33 -19.06 -17.47
CA PRO A 160 -13.93 -17.66 -17.37
C PRO A 160 -14.88 -16.81 -16.50
N ASP A 161 -16.17 -17.15 -16.50
CA ASP A 161 -17.23 -16.41 -15.79
C ASP A 161 -17.50 -16.93 -14.38
N ALA A 162 -16.81 -17.99 -13.94
CA ALA A 162 -17.07 -18.57 -12.62
C ALA A 162 -16.52 -17.65 -11.50
N PRO A 163 -17.35 -17.24 -10.51
CA PRO A 163 -16.92 -16.35 -9.43
C PRO A 163 -15.70 -16.87 -8.66
N ILE A 164 -15.60 -18.19 -8.49
CA ILE A 164 -14.48 -18.83 -7.79
C ILE A 164 -13.15 -18.65 -8.53
N VAL A 165 -13.16 -18.67 -9.86
CA VAL A 165 -11.97 -18.48 -10.70
C VAL A 165 -11.53 -17.02 -10.67
N LEU A 166 -12.47 -16.09 -10.81
CA LEU A 166 -12.22 -14.65 -10.71
C LEU A 166 -11.64 -14.26 -9.35
N THR A 167 -12.18 -14.85 -8.28
CA THR A 167 -11.69 -14.64 -6.90
C THR A 167 -10.26 -15.17 -6.73
N ALA A 168 -9.96 -16.38 -7.22
CA ALA A 168 -8.62 -16.96 -7.14
C ALA A 168 -7.57 -16.18 -7.95
N MET A 169 -7.98 -15.62 -9.10
CA MET A 169 -7.13 -14.73 -9.90
C MET A 169 -6.88 -13.39 -9.20
N ALA A 170 -7.91 -12.80 -8.59
CA ALA A 170 -7.76 -11.58 -7.82
C ALA A 170 -6.83 -11.77 -6.61
N GLU A 171 -6.89 -12.92 -5.92
CA GLU A 171 -5.94 -13.25 -4.85
C GLU A 171 -4.50 -13.29 -5.37
N LEU A 172 -4.26 -13.93 -6.52
CA LEU A 172 -2.93 -13.96 -7.14
C LEU A 172 -2.47 -12.54 -7.49
N GLN A 173 -3.31 -11.73 -8.10
CA GLN A 173 -3.00 -10.34 -8.45
C GLN A 173 -2.68 -9.50 -7.21
N LEU A 174 -3.42 -9.69 -6.12
CA LEU A 174 -3.19 -9.00 -4.86
C LEU A 174 -1.84 -9.37 -4.25
N GLU A 175 -1.47 -10.66 -4.29
CA GLU A 175 -0.16 -11.13 -3.83
C GLU A 175 0.99 -10.62 -4.71
N LEU A 176 0.76 -10.44 -6.00
CA LEU A 176 1.71 -9.82 -6.93
C LEU A 176 1.79 -8.29 -6.83
N GLY A 177 1.04 -7.67 -5.92
CA GLY A 177 0.99 -6.21 -5.74
C GLY A 177 0.18 -5.46 -6.80
N LYS A 178 -0.52 -6.18 -7.68
CA LYS A 178 -1.35 -5.62 -8.75
C LYS A 178 -2.75 -5.27 -8.24
N VAL A 179 -2.81 -4.35 -7.28
CA VAL A 179 -4.03 -4.03 -6.53
C VAL A 179 -5.17 -3.52 -7.43
N LYS A 180 -4.86 -2.76 -8.49
CA LYS A 180 -5.87 -2.24 -9.43
C LYS A 180 -6.51 -3.36 -10.26
N GLU A 181 -5.71 -4.30 -10.76
CA GLU A 181 -6.21 -5.46 -11.52
C GLU A 181 -7.07 -6.35 -10.60
N ALA A 182 -6.59 -6.61 -9.38
CA ALA A 182 -7.34 -7.37 -8.37
C ALA A 182 -8.70 -6.76 -8.06
N ALA A 183 -8.77 -5.43 -7.92
CA ALA A 183 -10.02 -4.72 -7.66
C ALA A 183 -11.05 -4.91 -8.78
N ALA A 184 -10.60 -4.87 -10.04
CA ALA A 184 -11.47 -5.08 -11.20
C ALA A 184 -12.03 -6.53 -11.24
N SER A 185 -11.16 -7.53 -11.02
CA SER A 185 -11.57 -8.93 -11.01
C SER A 185 -12.52 -9.27 -9.84
N VAL A 186 -12.35 -8.66 -8.67
CA VAL A 186 -13.30 -8.80 -7.54
C VAL A 186 -14.63 -8.12 -7.81
N GLU A 187 -14.62 -6.96 -8.46
CA GLU A 187 -15.87 -6.29 -8.82
C GLU A 187 -16.70 -7.15 -9.78
N GLU A 188 -16.04 -7.80 -10.74
CA GLU A 188 -16.68 -8.73 -11.66
C GLU A 188 -17.19 -9.98 -10.94
N ALA A 189 -16.40 -10.57 -10.04
CA ALA A 189 -16.84 -11.68 -9.20
C ALA A 189 -18.08 -11.31 -8.35
N LYS A 190 -18.10 -10.09 -7.79
CA LYS A 190 -19.22 -9.58 -6.99
C LYS A 190 -20.49 -9.36 -7.81
N ARG A 191 -20.36 -8.91 -9.06
CA ARG A 191 -21.52 -8.78 -9.97
C ARG A 191 -22.17 -10.13 -10.26
N ARG A 192 -21.38 -11.20 -10.34
CA ARG A 192 -21.86 -12.56 -10.59
C ARG A 192 -22.38 -13.25 -9.33
N ALA A 193 -21.71 -13.06 -8.19
CA ALA A 193 -22.07 -13.65 -6.89
C ALA A 193 -22.06 -12.59 -5.77
N PRO A 194 -23.12 -11.77 -5.65
CA PRO A 194 -23.14 -10.65 -4.70
C PRO A 194 -23.17 -11.07 -3.22
N ASN A 195 -23.56 -12.32 -2.93
CA ASN A 195 -23.70 -12.86 -1.57
C ASN A 195 -22.58 -13.87 -1.21
N ASP A 196 -21.49 -13.93 -1.97
CA ASP A 196 -20.38 -14.82 -1.64
C ASP A 196 -19.48 -14.19 -0.56
N PRO A 197 -19.36 -14.79 0.65
CA PRO A 197 -18.54 -14.26 1.73
C PRO A 197 -17.05 -14.20 1.38
N ASN A 198 -16.57 -15.05 0.45
CA ASN A 198 -15.17 -15.01 0.01
C ASN A 198 -14.89 -13.76 -0.81
N VAL A 199 -15.81 -13.39 -1.70
CA VAL A 199 -15.71 -12.17 -2.51
C VAL A 199 -15.73 -10.93 -1.62
N GLU A 200 -16.60 -10.88 -0.61
CA GLU A 200 -16.64 -9.77 0.34
C GLU A 200 -15.35 -9.67 1.17
N ARG A 201 -14.83 -10.79 1.66
CA ARG A 201 -13.56 -10.84 2.39
C ARG A 201 -12.41 -10.32 1.53
N LEU A 202 -12.35 -10.72 0.26
CA LEU A 202 -11.31 -10.30 -0.65
C LEU A 202 -11.46 -8.82 -1.02
N GLN A 203 -12.69 -8.33 -1.20
CA GLN A 203 -12.96 -6.91 -1.42
C GLN A 203 -12.47 -6.06 -0.24
N ALA A 204 -12.73 -6.49 1.00
CA ALA A 204 -12.23 -5.82 2.20
C ALA A 204 -10.69 -5.81 2.23
N ALA A 205 -10.04 -6.94 1.91
CA ALA A 205 -8.58 -7.02 1.85
C ALA A 205 -7.97 -6.08 0.80
N ILE A 206 -8.60 -5.98 -0.38
CA ILE A 206 -8.19 -5.05 -1.44
C ILE A 206 -8.40 -3.61 -1.01
N ALA A 207 -9.54 -3.28 -0.39
CA ALA A 207 -9.82 -1.94 0.10
C ALA A 207 -8.76 -1.47 1.11
N VAL A 208 -8.37 -2.32 2.06
CA VAL A 208 -7.29 -2.04 3.02
C VAL A 208 -5.95 -1.79 2.30
N ARG A 209 -5.64 -2.57 1.25
CA ARG A 209 -4.42 -2.39 0.46
C ARG A 209 -4.42 -1.09 -0.34
N ILE A 210 -5.57 -0.70 -0.91
CA ILE A 210 -5.73 0.57 -1.62
C ILE A 210 -5.56 1.73 -0.65
N ASP A 211 -6.19 1.64 0.52
CA ASP A 211 -6.11 2.69 1.55
C ASP A 211 -4.69 2.84 2.10
N ALA A 212 -3.99 1.71 2.33
CA ALA A 212 -2.57 1.71 2.67
C ALA A 212 -1.68 2.30 1.57
N GLY A 213 -2.02 2.12 0.29
CA GLY A 213 -1.33 2.74 -0.84
C GLY A 213 -1.60 4.24 -0.99
N LYS A 214 -2.72 4.74 -0.45
CA LYS A 214 -3.12 6.16 -0.43
C LYS A 214 -2.61 6.90 0.81
N MET A 215 -2.15 6.19 1.84
CA MET A 215 -1.55 6.79 3.02
C MET A 215 -0.33 7.64 2.63
N SER A 216 -0.21 8.80 3.28
CA SER A 216 0.98 9.66 3.19
C SER A 216 2.24 8.86 3.51
N ILE A 217 3.40 9.27 2.96
CA ILE A 217 4.70 8.67 3.30
C ILE A 217 4.92 8.64 4.83
N GLU A 218 4.39 9.61 5.57
CA GLU A 218 4.44 9.64 7.05
C GLU A 218 3.59 8.55 7.70
N ASP A 219 2.39 8.27 7.16
CA ASP A 219 1.51 7.20 7.63
C ASP A 219 2.00 5.81 7.19
N GLN A 220 2.55 5.70 5.97
CA GLN A 220 3.25 4.50 5.50
C GLN A 220 4.51 4.24 6.32
N MET A 221 5.26 5.27 6.71
CA MET A 221 6.42 5.11 7.59
C MET A 221 6.00 4.80 9.03
N ALA A 222 4.86 5.31 9.51
CA ALA A 222 4.25 4.89 10.77
C ALA A 222 3.78 3.42 10.73
N MET A 223 3.25 2.94 9.60
CA MET A 223 2.84 1.54 9.41
C MET A 223 4.02 0.60 9.17
N MET A 224 4.99 0.94 8.31
CA MET A 224 6.21 0.15 8.08
C MET A 224 7.13 0.14 9.31
N SER A 225 7.15 1.19 10.12
CA SER A 225 7.81 1.15 11.43
C SER A 225 7.03 0.32 12.45
N SER A 226 5.73 0.07 12.21
CA SER A 226 4.89 -0.81 13.01
C SER A 226 4.93 -2.29 12.57
N ASP A 227 5.28 -2.58 11.31
CA ASP A 227 5.53 -3.94 10.79
C ASP A 227 6.99 -4.34 10.98
N SER A 228 7.34 -4.53 12.25
CA SER A 228 8.56 -5.24 12.61
C SER A 228 8.39 -6.73 12.36
N PHE A 229 8.97 -7.18 11.26
CA PHE A 229 9.27 -8.54 10.77
C PHE A 229 9.77 -9.60 11.79
N LEU A 230 9.74 -9.36 13.11
CA LEU A 230 10.28 -10.28 14.12
C LEU A 230 9.39 -10.54 15.34
N ILE A 231 8.22 -9.92 15.52
CA ILE A 231 7.37 -10.19 16.69
C ILE A 231 5.89 -10.19 16.27
N ASP A 232 5.28 -11.38 16.35
CA ASP A 232 3.87 -11.64 16.11
C ASP A 232 2.98 -10.68 16.93
N SER A 233 1.93 -10.17 16.28
CA SER A 233 1.07 -9.09 16.80
C SER A 233 0.13 -9.55 17.92
N SER A 234 0.16 -10.84 18.24
CA SER A 234 -0.68 -11.49 19.25
C SER A 234 -0.20 -11.25 20.69
N ASP A 235 1.04 -10.80 20.91
CA ASP A 235 1.63 -10.57 22.25
C ASP A 235 1.74 -9.08 22.66
N ARG A 236 1.14 -8.14 21.89
CA ARG A 236 1.19 -6.68 22.15
C ARG A 236 0.42 -6.17 23.38
N ILE A 237 0.21 -7.00 24.40
CA ILE A 237 -0.33 -6.55 25.69
C ILE A 237 0.66 -6.91 26.82
N ALA A 238 1.91 -6.50 26.66
CA ALA A 238 2.75 -6.29 27.83
C ALA A 238 2.13 -5.15 28.65
N ASN A 239 1.55 -5.52 29.79
CA ASN A 239 0.89 -4.62 30.74
C ASN A 239 1.76 -3.36 30.97
N ALA A 240 1.20 -2.17 30.76
CA ALA A 240 1.93 -0.91 30.89
C ALA A 240 2.58 -0.72 32.28
N LYS A 241 2.06 -1.43 33.31
CA LYS A 241 2.69 -1.52 34.64
C LYS A 241 4.06 -2.23 34.58
N ILE A 242 4.17 -3.33 33.84
CA ILE A 242 5.44 -4.05 33.65
C ILE A 242 6.43 -3.17 32.89
N ALA A 243 5.97 -2.47 31.84
CA ALA A 243 6.81 -1.52 31.11
C ALA A 243 7.33 -0.40 32.02
N GLY A 244 6.51 0.13 32.93
CA GLY A 244 6.92 1.10 33.93
C GLY A 244 8.01 0.58 34.89
N VAL A 245 7.84 -0.65 35.40
CA VAL A 245 8.86 -1.30 36.25
C VAL A 245 10.16 -1.50 35.49
N LEU A 246 10.10 -1.97 34.24
CA LEU A 246 11.28 -2.15 33.39
C LEU A 246 12.02 -0.82 33.15
N SER A 247 11.28 0.25 32.87
CA SER A 247 11.84 1.59 32.64
C SER A 247 12.49 2.21 33.87
N PHE A 248 12.14 1.76 35.09
CA PHE A 248 12.80 2.20 36.31
C PHE A 248 14.22 1.61 36.44
N PHE A 249 14.41 0.34 36.08
CA PHE A 249 15.73 -0.31 36.14
C PHE A 249 16.62 0.04 34.94
N LEU A 250 16.06 0.05 33.74
CA LEU A 250 16.76 0.44 32.52
C LEU A 250 15.90 1.46 31.74
N PRO A 251 16.28 2.76 31.79
CA PRO A 251 15.60 3.79 31.02
C PRO A 251 15.53 3.45 29.54
N GLY A 252 14.34 3.59 28.95
CA GLY A 252 14.09 3.24 27.54
C GLY A 252 13.59 1.80 27.30
N LEU A 253 13.82 0.85 28.21
CA LEU A 253 13.45 -0.55 27.98
C LEU A 253 11.93 -0.78 28.00
N GLY A 254 11.21 -0.10 28.90
CA GLY A 254 9.74 -0.09 28.87
C GLY A 254 9.15 0.50 27.59
N HIS A 255 9.81 1.48 26.98
CA HIS A 255 9.39 2.03 25.69
C HIS A 255 9.62 1.06 24.53
N LEU A 256 10.69 0.26 24.58
CA LEU A 256 10.94 -0.83 23.62
C LEU A 256 9.84 -1.89 23.71
N VAL A 257 9.46 -2.29 24.92
CA VAL A 257 8.37 -3.26 25.15
C VAL A 257 7.01 -2.72 24.70
N LEU A 258 6.78 -1.42 24.84
CA LEU A 258 5.58 -0.73 24.33
C LEU A 258 5.63 -0.43 22.82
N GLY A 259 6.65 -0.92 22.10
CA GLY A 259 6.78 -0.75 20.64
C GLY A 259 7.34 0.61 20.19
N ARG A 260 7.64 1.55 21.09
CA ARG A 260 8.23 2.86 20.75
C ARG A 260 9.75 2.78 20.67
N LYS A 261 10.26 2.13 19.62
CA LYS A 261 11.68 1.82 19.46
C LYS A 261 12.59 3.05 19.48
N VAL A 262 12.27 4.08 18.69
CA VAL A 262 13.11 5.29 18.60
C VAL A 262 13.25 5.96 19.97
N THR A 263 12.14 6.16 20.68
CA THR A 263 12.15 6.75 22.03
C THR A 263 12.88 5.84 23.04
N GLY A 264 12.69 4.53 22.93
CA GLY A 264 13.36 3.56 23.79
C GLY A 264 14.88 3.56 23.61
N PHE A 265 15.36 3.45 22.37
CA PHE A 265 16.80 3.45 22.06
C PHE A 265 17.47 4.79 22.38
N THR A 266 16.82 5.91 22.11
CA THR A 266 17.38 7.25 22.40
C THR A 266 17.55 7.47 23.91
N LEU A 267 16.55 7.13 24.72
CA LEU A 267 16.64 7.21 26.18
C LEU A 267 17.70 6.26 26.74
N LEU A 268 17.77 5.04 26.21
CA LEU A 268 18.77 4.04 26.64
C LEU A 268 20.19 4.50 26.31
N ALA A 269 20.42 4.97 25.07
CA ALA A 269 21.73 5.45 24.64
C ALA A 269 22.17 6.68 25.44
N MET A 270 21.28 7.65 25.65
CA MET A 270 21.57 8.84 26.45
C MET A 270 21.92 8.49 27.90
N TRP A 271 21.16 7.59 28.52
CA TRP A 271 21.44 7.10 29.87
C TRP A 271 22.79 6.37 29.95
N LEU A 272 23.10 5.50 28.99
CA LEU A 272 24.38 4.81 28.90
C LEU A 272 25.55 5.80 28.73
N CYS A 273 25.41 6.82 27.89
CA CYS A 273 26.43 7.87 27.77
C CYS A 273 26.67 8.61 29.10
N CYS A 274 25.61 8.96 29.82
CA CYS A 274 25.73 9.57 31.16
C CYS A 274 26.42 8.63 32.15
N PHE A 275 26.06 7.34 32.12
CA PHE A 275 26.65 6.33 33.00
C PHE A 275 28.14 6.12 32.71
N VAL A 276 28.52 5.98 31.43
CA VAL A 276 29.92 5.87 30.99
C VAL A 276 30.70 7.10 31.42
N TRP A 277 30.15 8.31 31.30
CA TRP A 277 30.78 9.53 31.79
C TRP A 277 31.07 9.46 33.29
N ILE A 278 30.10 9.05 34.11
CA ILE A 278 30.26 8.90 35.56
C ILE A 278 31.35 7.88 35.89
N VAL A 279 31.39 6.74 35.19
CA VAL A 279 32.41 5.71 35.38
C VAL A 279 33.81 6.22 35.02
N LEU A 280 33.96 6.96 33.92
CA LEU A 280 35.23 7.59 33.54
C LEU A 280 35.68 8.65 34.56
N ARG A 281 34.74 9.27 35.28
CA ARG A 281 34.97 10.27 36.33
C ARG A 281 34.86 9.69 37.75
N ARG A 282 35.25 8.42 37.93
CA ARG A 282 35.14 7.70 39.22
C ARG A 282 35.76 8.45 40.41
N ALA A 283 36.89 9.15 40.22
CA ALA A 283 37.54 9.90 41.28
C ALA A 283 36.69 11.08 41.78
N ASP A 284 36.10 11.84 40.85
CA ASP A 284 35.20 12.95 41.16
C ASP A 284 33.95 12.45 41.90
N PHE A 285 33.38 11.31 41.46
CA PHE A 285 32.26 10.67 42.14
C PHE A 285 32.63 10.22 43.57
N GLN A 286 33.79 9.60 43.78
CA GLN A 286 34.25 9.20 45.11
C GLN A 286 34.47 10.40 46.05
N ASN A 287 35.02 11.51 45.54
CA ASN A 287 35.22 12.73 46.32
C ASN A 287 33.89 13.38 46.69
N MET A 288 32.92 13.39 45.77
CA MET A 288 31.55 13.81 46.05
C MET A 288 30.92 12.96 47.17
N MET A 289 31.03 11.62 47.09
CA MET A 289 30.49 10.74 48.13
C MET A 289 31.17 10.97 49.49
N LYS A 290 32.49 11.18 49.52
CA LYS A 290 33.21 11.54 50.77
C LYS A 290 32.70 12.85 51.36
N ALA A 291 32.49 13.86 50.52
CA ALA A 291 31.98 15.16 50.93
C ALA A 291 30.56 15.05 51.51
N ILE A 292 29.68 14.27 50.89
CA ILE A 292 28.31 13.99 51.38
C ILE A 292 28.34 13.31 52.75
N PHE A 293 29.28 12.39 52.98
CA PHE A 293 29.47 11.71 54.27
C PHE A 293 30.34 12.49 55.27
N GLY A 294 30.55 13.80 55.06
CA GLY A 294 31.21 14.69 56.02
C GLY A 294 32.74 14.56 56.09
N LYS A 295 33.38 13.81 55.19
CA LYS A 295 34.84 13.82 55.03
C LYS A 295 35.20 14.96 54.07
N GLY A 296 35.56 16.12 54.61
CA GLY A 296 35.84 17.36 53.89
C GLY A 296 36.76 17.19 52.68
N SER A 297 36.16 16.95 51.52
CA SER A 297 36.83 16.70 50.24
C SER A 297 36.31 17.72 49.24
N SER A 298 37.22 18.37 48.51
CA SER A 298 36.86 19.19 47.35
C SER A 298 36.45 18.27 46.21
N PHE A 299 35.23 18.42 45.70
CA PHE A 299 34.74 17.67 44.55
C PHE A 299 34.47 18.61 43.37
N ASN A 300 34.58 18.09 42.15
CA ASN A 300 34.30 18.85 40.94
C ASN A 300 32.79 18.85 40.66
N ALA A 301 32.17 20.02 40.66
CA ALA A 301 30.71 20.16 40.44
C ALA A 301 30.23 19.67 39.07
N SER A 302 31.12 19.52 38.07
CA SER A 302 30.74 19.00 36.75
C SER A 302 30.17 17.57 36.78
N ILE A 303 30.43 16.79 37.85
CA ILE A 303 29.84 15.45 38.02
C ILE A 303 28.31 15.48 38.16
N PHE A 304 27.72 16.63 38.54
CA PHE A 304 26.27 16.77 38.63
C PHE A 304 25.58 16.71 37.27
N ILE A 305 26.25 17.12 36.19
CA ILE A 305 25.65 17.16 34.84
C ILE A 305 25.21 15.76 34.38
N PRO A 306 26.11 14.75 34.30
CA PRO A 306 25.69 13.41 33.88
C PRO A 306 24.78 12.73 34.91
N MET A 307 24.87 13.07 36.20
CA MET A 307 24.00 12.52 37.23
C MET A 307 22.55 13.03 37.09
N PHE A 308 22.37 14.34 36.87
CA PHE A 308 21.06 14.92 36.56
C PHE A 308 20.53 14.41 35.22
N GLY A 309 21.38 14.29 34.21
CA GLY A 309 21.02 13.71 32.91
C GLY A 309 20.49 12.29 33.06
N ALA A 310 21.20 11.42 33.77
CA ALA A 310 20.76 10.05 34.04
C ALA A 310 19.43 10.00 34.82
N PHE A 311 19.26 10.85 35.83
CA PHE A 311 18.02 10.92 36.60
C PHE A 311 16.84 11.43 35.77
N ALA A 312 17.06 12.45 34.93
CA ALA A 312 16.07 12.97 34.01
C ALA A 312 15.63 11.90 32.99
N CYS A 313 16.57 11.09 32.46
CA CYS A 313 16.24 9.97 31.58
C CYS A 313 15.32 8.94 32.26
N VAL A 314 15.61 8.56 33.52
CA VAL A 314 14.76 7.64 34.30
C VAL A 314 13.37 8.26 34.49
N PHE A 315 13.31 9.52 34.90
CA PHE A 315 12.04 10.22 35.16
C PHE A 315 11.18 10.32 33.89
N ILE A 316 11.77 10.75 32.76
CA ILE A 316 11.08 10.84 31.47
C ILE A 316 10.61 9.45 31.02
N ALA A 317 11.43 8.42 31.19
CA ALA A 317 11.06 7.05 30.83
C ALA A 317 9.85 6.55 31.65
N VAL A 318 9.84 6.76 32.97
CA VAL A 318 8.74 6.33 33.84
C VAL A 318 7.47 7.14 33.57
N ALA A 319 7.58 8.47 33.47
CA ALA A 319 6.46 9.36 33.19
C ALA A 319 5.83 9.09 31.81
N GLY A 320 6.66 8.83 30.80
CA GLY A 320 6.22 8.46 29.45
C GLY A 320 5.39 7.19 29.43
N CYS A 321 5.85 6.13 30.12
CA CYS A 321 5.10 4.88 30.24
C CYS A 321 3.75 5.08 30.99
N GLY A 322 3.73 5.91 32.03
CA GLY A 322 2.51 6.21 32.78
C GLY A 322 1.46 6.97 31.95
N ALA A 323 1.89 7.92 31.11
CA ALA A 323 0.99 8.63 30.19
C ALA A 323 0.40 7.70 29.12
N LEU A 324 1.19 6.75 28.63
CA LEU A 324 0.75 5.73 27.67
C LEU A 324 -0.26 4.76 28.29
N ALA A 325 -0.06 4.34 29.54
CA ALA A 325 -1.01 3.49 30.26
C ALA A 325 -2.41 4.12 30.31
N LYS A 326 -2.49 5.43 30.58
CA LYS A 326 -3.76 6.17 30.63
C LYS A 326 -4.43 6.29 29.27
N ARG A 327 -3.66 6.35 28.17
CA ARG A 327 -4.21 6.41 26.80
C ARG A 327 -4.69 5.04 26.31
N GLY A 328 -3.97 3.97 26.64
CA GLY A 328 -4.36 2.61 26.27
C GLY A 328 -5.63 2.11 26.98
N ASP A 329 -5.86 2.55 28.22
CA ASP A 329 -7.08 2.21 28.97
C ASP A 329 -8.35 2.82 28.34
N LEU A 330 -8.22 3.95 27.63
CA LEU A 330 -9.32 4.59 26.91
C LEU A 330 -9.73 3.82 25.63
N SER A 331 -8.85 2.98 25.07
CA SER A 331 -9.16 2.19 23.86
C SER A 331 -9.80 0.85 24.15
N ARG A 332 -9.78 0.38 25.41
CA ARG A 332 -10.69 -0.68 25.86
C ARG A 332 -12.04 -0.04 26.15
N MET A 333 -12.71 0.43 25.09
CA MET A 333 -14.16 0.57 25.16
C MET A 333 -14.69 -0.76 25.67
N LYS A 334 -15.42 -0.73 26.79
CA LYS A 334 -16.21 -1.89 27.22
C LYS A 334 -17.08 -2.25 26.03
N VAL A 335 -16.72 -3.33 25.35
CA VAL A 335 -17.62 -3.97 24.41
C VAL A 335 -18.73 -4.49 25.30
N ASP A 336 -19.84 -3.76 25.33
CA ASP A 336 -21.04 -4.24 25.99
C ASP A 336 -21.38 -5.56 25.30
N ALA A 337 -21.18 -6.66 26.02
CA ALA A 337 -21.57 -7.96 25.52
C ALA A 337 -23.06 -7.88 25.17
N PRO A 338 -23.47 -8.30 23.96
CA PRO A 338 -24.87 -8.26 23.59
C PRO A 338 -25.65 -9.01 24.67
N THR A 339 -26.63 -8.34 25.28
CA THR A 339 -27.53 -8.97 26.24
C THR A 339 -28.12 -10.21 25.55
N PRO A 340 -27.98 -11.41 26.13
CA PRO A 340 -28.50 -12.61 25.51
C PRO A 340 -30.01 -12.42 25.27
N PRO A 341 -30.56 -12.88 24.14
CA PRO A 341 -31.98 -12.77 23.87
C PRO A 341 -32.74 -13.68 24.85
N VAL A 342 -33.22 -13.11 25.95
CA VAL A 342 -33.93 -13.86 27.00
C VAL A 342 -35.42 -14.06 26.68
N ASN A 343 -35.97 -13.48 25.60
CA ASN A 343 -37.39 -13.65 25.26
C ASN A 343 -37.63 -13.70 23.75
N LEU A 344 -37.24 -14.78 23.09
CA LEU A 344 -37.86 -15.17 21.81
C LEU A 344 -38.76 -16.37 22.10
N PRO A 345 -40.06 -16.34 21.75
CA PRO A 345 -40.90 -17.52 21.86
C PRO A 345 -40.30 -18.60 20.96
N TYR A 346 -40.07 -19.78 21.53
CA TYR A 346 -39.79 -20.96 20.74
C TYR A 346 -41.08 -21.32 20.00
N GLU A 347 -41.12 -21.06 18.70
CA GLU A 347 -42.11 -21.65 17.77
C GLU A 347 -41.57 -22.95 17.17
#